data_AF-A0A4R1ZPE5-F1
#
_entry.id   AF-A0A4R1ZPE5-F1
#
_cell.length_a   1.000
_cell.length_b   1.000
_cell.length_c   1.000
_cell.angle_alpha   90.00
_cell.angle_beta   90.00
_cell.angle_gamma   90.00
#
_symmetry.space_group_name_H-M   'P 1'
#
loop_
_entity.id
_entity.type
_entity.pdbx_description
1 polymer ?
#
loop_
_entity_poly.entity_id
_entity_poly.type
_entity_poly.pdbx_seq_one_letter_code
_entity_poly.pdbx_strand_id
1 'polypeptide(L)'
;MDRGNRTVPFGHVEEPDTRKGTMVYYDTFQDVTDRQLEQAAALAKERSFVKLVLYPLHEETARRMWKRPIEPYYKREDFLFDWRREHGDDVMIAVENWEGKRKKYTPIEAAIRHLMEAYPPPLFLYVSPETANAFASYHSFEEWIGKIRLIITEAPPDAHPNLTKFRHRWDTG
;
A
#
# COMPACT_ATOMS: atom_id res chain seq x y z
N MET A 1 1.08 48.58 36.70
CA MET A 1 0.96 47.11 36.55
C MET A 1 -0.38 46.85 35.90
N ASP A 2 -0.40 46.24 34.71
CA ASP A 2 -1.53 45.39 34.31
C ASP A 2 -1.06 44.46 33.18
N ARG A 3 -0.83 43.19 33.49
CA ARG A 3 -0.51 42.14 32.51
C ARG A 3 -1.81 41.40 32.25
N GLY A 4 -2.55 41.83 31.22
CA GLY A 4 -3.75 41.14 30.75
C GLY A 4 -3.40 39.74 30.25
N ASN A 5 -3.65 38.74 31.07
CA ASN A 5 -3.43 37.34 30.77
C ASN A 5 -4.58 36.86 29.84
N ARG A 6 -4.31 36.77 28.53
CA ARG A 6 -5.27 36.22 27.55
C ARG A 6 -5.25 34.70 27.65
N THR A 7 -6.20 34.14 28.40
CA THR A 7 -6.45 32.70 28.46
C THR A 7 -7.15 32.28 27.17
N VAL A 8 -6.46 31.51 26.32
CA VAL A 8 -7.08 30.86 25.16
C VAL A 8 -7.79 29.57 25.61
N PRO A 9 -9.04 29.32 25.24
CA PRO A 9 -9.71 28.05 25.55
C PRO A 9 -9.07 26.92 24.74
N PHE A 10 -8.55 25.91 25.44
CA PHE A 10 -8.13 24.65 24.86
C PHE A 10 -9.35 23.91 24.31
N GLY A 11 -9.40 23.74 23.00
CA GLY A 11 -10.49 23.05 22.32
C GLY A 11 -10.32 23.08 20.80
N HIS A 12 -9.10 22.91 20.29
CA HIS A 12 -8.96 22.53 18.89
C HIS A 12 -9.33 21.06 18.79
N VAL A 13 -10.60 20.79 18.49
CA VAL A 13 -10.98 19.50 17.92
C VAL A 13 -10.41 19.56 16.51
N GLU A 14 -9.26 18.91 16.29
CA GLU A 14 -8.80 18.63 14.94
C GLU A 14 -9.95 17.93 14.23
N GLU A 15 -10.52 18.58 13.22
CA GLU A 15 -11.46 17.90 12.33
C GLU A 15 -10.74 16.63 11.84
N PRO A 16 -11.25 15.42 12.11
CA PRO A 16 -10.54 14.21 11.75
C PRO A 16 -10.34 14.26 10.24
N ASP A 17 -9.08 14.30 9.81
CA ASP A 17 -8.69 14.36 8.40
C ASP A 17 -9.45 13.26 7.66
N THR A 18 -10.53 13.65 6.97
CA THR A 18 -11.58 12.70 6.56
C THR A 18 -11.11 11.85 5.39
N ARG A 19 -10.00 12.19 4.72
CA ARG A 19 -9.46 11.42 3.61
C ARG A 19 -8.05 10.93 3.88
N LYS A 20 -7.90 9.61 3.97
CA LYS A 20 -6.62 8.97 4.28
C LYS A 20 -5.79 8.81 3.00
N GLY A 21 -5.02 9.81 2.58
CA GLY A 21 -3.93 9.67 1.57
C GLY A 21 -4.14 8.64 0.43
N THR A 22 -3.15 7.76 0.21
CA THR A 22 -3.13 6.75 -0.87
C THR A 22 -2.99 5.33 -0.32
N MET A 23 -3.85 4.42 -0.76
CA MET A 23 -3.71 2.97 -0.55
C MET A 23 -3.09 2.33 -1.78
N VAL A 24 -2.05 1.54 -1.60
CA VAL A 24 -1.36 0.82 -2.68
C VAL A 24 -1.52 -0.66 -2.44
N TYR A 25 -2.25 -1.36 -3.32
CA TYR A 25 -2.27 -2.82 -3.33
C TYR A 25 -0.99 -3.32 -4.00
N TYR A 26 -0.03 -3.71 -3.16
CA TYR A 26 1.31 -4.13 -3.58
C TYR A 26 1.37 -5.66 -3.61
N ASP A 27 1.24 -6.24 -4.80
CA ASP A 27 1.19 -7.70 -4.97
C ASP A 27 1.62 -8.14 -6.38
N THR A 28 1.84 -9.44 -6.54
CA THR A 28 1.99 -10.08 -7.84
C THR A 28 0.70 -10.08 -8.66
N PHE A 29 -0.49 -10.10 -8.05
CA PHE A 29 -1.77 -10.32 -8.74
C PHE A 29 -1.83 -11.64 -9.52
N GLN A 30 -1.00 -12.63 -9.17
CA GLN A 30 -1.02 -13.94 -9.82
C GLN A 30 -2.25 -14.76 -9.40
N ASP A 31 -2.63 -14.69 -8.13
CA ASP A 31 -3.72 -15.48 -7.54
C ASP A 31 -4.85 -14.56 -7.01
N VAL A 32 -4.84 -13.28 -7.40
CA VAL A 32 -5.83 -12.31 -6.98
C VAL A 32 -7.07 -12.45 -7.85
N THR A 33 -8.22 -12.60 -7.18
CA THR A 33 -9.54 -12.66 -7.80
C THR A 33 -10.19 -11.29 -7.89
N ASP A 34 -11.16 -11.14 -8.79
CA ASP A 34 -11.99 -9.92 -8.90
C ASP A 34 -12.61 -9.55 -7.55
N ARG A 35 -13.10 -10.54 -6.79
CA ARG A 35 -13.65 -10.35 -5.45
C ARG A 35 -12.64 -9.72 -4.48
N GLN A 36 -11.36 -10.08 -4.57
CA GLN A 36 -10.32 -9.48 -3.72
C GLN A 36 -9.98 -8.05 -4.15
N LEU A 37 -10.07 -7.74 -5.45
CA LEU A 37 -9.95 -6.37 -5.95
C LEU A 37 -11.14 -5.51 -5.52
N GLU A 38 -12.35 -6.05 -5.59
CA GLU A 38 -13.57 -5.42 -5.07
C GLU A 38 -13.46 -5.14 -3.57
N GLN A 39 -12.96 -6.09 -2.79
CA GLN A 39 -12.69 -5.91 -1.35
C GLN A 39 -11.69 -4.78 -1.11
N ALA A 40 -10.60 -4.72 -1.86
CA ALA A 40 -9.63 -3.63 -1.75
C ALA A 40 -10.26 -2.27 -2.12
N ALA A 41 -11.08 -2.21 -3.17
CA ALA A 41 -11.79 -1.00 -3.56
C ALA A 41 -12.84 -0.56 -2.52
N ALA A 42 -13.58 -1.50 -1.94
CA ALA A 42 -14.52 -1.25 -0.87
C ALA A 42 -13.80 -0.72 0.38
N LEU A 43 -12.69 -1.34 0.77
CA LEU A 43 -11.86 -0.91 1.89
C LEU A 43 -11.29 0.50 1.67
N ALA A 44 -10.84 0.79 0.45
CA ALA A 44 -10.37 2.12 0.07
C ALA A 44 -11.47 3.17 0.29
N LYS A 45 -12.70 2.87 -0.15
CA LYS A 45 -13.86 3.76 -0.01
C LYS A 45 -14.28 3.91 1.46
N GLU A 46 -14.37 2.81 2.20
CA GLU A 46 -14.77 2.79 3.62
C GLU A 46 -13.79 3.61 4.48
N ARG A 47 -12.48 3.46 4.24
CA ARG A 47 -11.44 4.20 4.97
C ARG A 47 -11.14 5.58 4.36
N SER A 48 -11.95 6.02 3.39
CA SER A 48 -11.87 7.31 2.71
C SER A 48 -10.50 7.62 2.08
N PHE A 49 -9.87 6.62 1.47
CA PHE A 49 -8.66 6.85 0.70
C PHE A 49 -8.93 7.75 -0.51
N VAL A 50 -7.99 8.66 -0.81
CA VAL A 50 -8.08 9.52 -2.01
C VAL A 50 -7.82 8.71 -3.27
N LYS A 51 -6.99 7.66 -3.17
CA LYS A 51 -6.58 6.83 -4.29
C LYS A 51 -6.30 5.40 -3.87
N LEU A 52 -6.72 4.45 -4.71
CA LEU A 52 -6.31 3.05 -4.70
C LEU A 52 -5.39 2.82 -5.91
N VAL A 53 -4.15 2.44 -5.63
CA VAL A 53 -3.14 2.14 -6.65
C VAL A 53 -2.89 0.64 -6.66
N LEU A 54 -3.21 -0.03 -7.76
CA LEU A 54 -2.86 -1.42 -8.01
C LEU A 54 -1.43 -1.46 -8.55
N TYR A 55 -0.50 -2.03 -7.79
CA TYR A 55 0.92 -2.06 -8.10
C TYR A 55 1.38 -3.49 -8.39
N PRO A 56 1.25 -3.98 -9.64
CA PRO A 56 1.73 -5.30 -10.00
C PRO A 56 3.25 -5.37 -9.95
N LEU A 57 3.78 -6.42 -9.34
CA LEU A 57 5.23 -6.69 -9.32
C LEU A 57 5.69 -7.35 -10.61
N HIS A 58 6.89 -6.99 -11.08
CA HIS A 58 7.56 -7.69 -12.17
C HIS A 58 7.90 -9.12 -11.77
N GLU A 59 7.84 -10.07 -12.72
CA GLU A 59 8.15 -11.49 -12.45
C GLU A 59 9.55 -11.70 -11.84
N GLU A 60 10.54 -10.88 -12.23
CA GLU A 60 11.88 -10.92 -11.66
C GLU A 60 11.94 -10.48 -10.19
N THR A 61 11.11 -9.52 -9.79
CA THR A 61 10.93 -9.14 -8.38
C THR A 61 10.25 -10.27 -7.63
N ALA A 62 9.15 -10.78 -8.19
CA ALA A 62 8.38 -11.83 -7.56
C ALA A 62 9.16 -13.14 -7.38
N ARG A 63 9.96 -13.54 -8.38
CA ARG A 63 10.81 -14.74 -8.33
C ARG A 63 11.81 -14.70 -7.17
N ARG A 64 12.33 -13.52 -6.84
CA ARG A 64 13.27 -13.35 -5.71
C ARG A 64 12.57 -13.46 -4.35
N MET A 65 11.32 -13.01 -4.26
CA MET A 65 10.57 -13.06 -3.00
C MET A 65 9.97 -14.45 -2.73
N TRP A 66 9.33 -15.06 -3.73
CA TRP A 66 8.48 -16.25 -3.53
C TRP A 66 9.03 -17.53 -4.14
N LYS A 67 10.11 -17.48 -4.93
CA LYS A 67 10.73 -18.65 -5.59
C LYS A 67 9.75 -19.54 -6.38
N ARG A 68 8.63 -18.97 -6.86
CA ARG A 68 7.62 -19.66 -7.67
C ARG A 68 7.54 -19.08 -9.08
N PRO A 69 7.04 -19.84 -10.07
CA PRO A 69 6.67 -19.31 -11.37
C PRO A 69 5.56 -18.26 -11.22
N ILE A 70 5.70 -17.16 -11.97
CA ILE A 70 4.72 -16.08 -12.06
C ILE A 70 4.51 -15.81 -13.55
N GLU A 71 3.26 -15.55 -13.93
CA GLU A 71 2.90 -15.20 -15.28
C GLU A 71 3.57 -13.89 -15.71
N PRO A 72 3.81 -13.72 -17.02
CA PRO A 72 4.40 -12.50 -17.55
C PRO A 72 3.65 -11.25 -17.07
N TYR A 73 4.40 -10.21 -16.71
CA TYR A 73 3.86 -8.94 -16.24
C TYR A 73 2.70 -8.41 -17.06
N TYR A 74 2.83 -8.39 -18.38
CA TYR A 74 1.82 -7.81 -19.27
C TYR A 74 0.44 -8.48 -19.11
N LYS A 75 0.38 -9.79 -18.87
CA LYS A 75 -0.92 -10.48 -18.70
C LYS A 75 -1.64 -10.03 -17.42
N ARG A 76 -0.87 -9.90 -16.34
CA ARG A 76 -1.38 -9.46 -15.04
C ARG A 76 -1.73 -7.98 -15.08
N GLU A 77 -0.95 -7.18 -15.79
CA GLU A 77 -1.24 -5.76 -16.06
C GLU A 77 -2.53 -5.61 -16.88
N ASP A 78 -2.69 -6.37 -17.97
CA ASP A 78 -3.90 -6.36 -18.80
C ASP A 78 -5.14 -6.72 -17.98
N PHE A 79 -5.06 -7.77 -17.15
CA PHE A 79 -6.11 -8.15 -16.21
C PHE A 79 -6.53 -6.99 -15.28
N LEU A 80 -5.57 -6.25 -14.72
CA LEU A 80 -5.88 -5.11 -13.84
C LEU A 80 -6.50 -3.93 -14.60
N PHE A 81 -6.08 -3.69 -15.83
CA PHE A 81 -6.68 -2.66 -16.69
C PHE A 81 -8.09 -3.06 -17.14
N ASP A 82 -8.33 -4.33 -17.47
CA ASP A 82 -9.65 -4.89 -17.76
C ASP A 82 -10.58 -4.70 -16.57
N TRP A 83 -10.17 -5.20 -15.40
CA TRP A 83 -10.96 -5.07 -14.18
C TRP A 83 -11.27 -3.60 -13.84
N ARG A 84 -10.29 -2.70 -13.96
CA ARG A 84 -10.51 -1.26 -13.74
C ARG A 84 -11.53 -0.68 -14.72
N ARG A 85 -11.49 -1.06 -16.00
CA ARG A 85 -12.44 -0.59 -17.03
C ARG A 85 -13.87 -1.01 -16.71
N GLU A 86 -14.06 -2.24 -16.24
CA GLU A 86 -15.38 -2.79 -15.89
C GLU A 86 -16.01 -2.09 -14.68
N HIS A 87 -15.18 -1.59 -13.75
CA HIS A 87 -15.62 -0.86 -12.56
C HIS A 87 -15.85 0.64 -12.81
N GLY A 88 -15.83 1.05 -14.09
CA GLY A 88 -15.94 2.43 -14.54
C GLY A 88 -14.63 3.19 -14.39
N ASP A 89 -14.54 4.37 -15.02
CA ASP A 89 -13.46 5.34 -14.80
C ASP A 89 -13.55 5.96 -13.39
N ASP A 90 -13.64 5.12 -12.35
CA ASP A 90 -13.50 5.54 -10.96
C ASP A 90 -12.10 6.16 -10.84
N VAL A 91 -12.08 7.50 -10.84
CA VAL A 91 -10.87 8.33 -10.83
C VAL A 91 -9.98 8.00 -9.62
N MET A 92 -10.56 7.36 -8.61
CA MET A 92 -9.87 6.86 -7.42
C MET A 92 -8.97 5.65 -7.70
N ILE A 93 -9.24 4.82 -8.72
CA ILE A 93 -8.45 3.61 -9.00
C ILE A 93 -7.41 3.88 -10.09
N ALA A 94 -6.16 3.51 -9.84
CA ALA A 94 -5.08 3.56 -10.82
C ALA A 94 -4.32 2.23 -10.86
N VAL A 95 -3.82 1.87 -12.04
CA VAL A 95 -2.87 0.76 -12.23
C VAL A 95 -1.50 1.37 -12.48
N GLU A 96 -0.50 1.01 -11.66
CA GLU A 96 0.86 1.53 -11.75
C GLU A 96 1.75 0.61 -12.59
N ASN A 97 2.28 1.13 -13.70
CA ASN A 97 3.06 0.35 -14.67
C ASN A 97 4.58 0.61 -14.64
N TRP A 98 5.05 1.28 -13.60
CA TRP A 98 6.46 1.66 -13.47
C TRP A 98 7.43 0.47 -13.52
N GLU A 99 7.12 -0.65 -12.84
CA GLU A 99 8.00 -1.83 -12.88
C GLU A 99 8.08 -2.47 -14.28
N GLY A 100 6.95 -2.52 -15.00
CA GLY A 100 6.90 -3.04 -16.37
C GLY A 100 7.83 -2.31 -17.33
N LYS A 101 8.00 -0.99 -17.15
CA LYS A 101 8.92 -0.16 -17.96
C LYS A 101 10.39 -0.48 -17.69
N ARG A 102 10.74 -0.95 -16.50
CA ARG A 102 12.14 -1.23 -16.10
C ARG A 102 12.62 -2.62 -16.56
N LYS A 103 11.70 -3.59 -16.69
CA LYS A 103 11.96 -4.98 -17.11
C LYS A 103 13.04 -5.70 -16.29
N LYS A 104 13.20 -5.32 -15.02
CA LYS A 104 14.27 -5.79 -14.12
C LYS A 104 13.72 -5.88 -12.70
N TYR A 105 14.45 -6.62 -11.86
CA TYR A 105 14.25 -6.59 -10.42
C TYR A 105 14.17 -5.15 -9.89
N THR A 106 13.13 -4.89 -9.11
CA THR A 106 12.91 -3.61 -8.44
C THR A 106 12.94 -3.85 -6.93
N PRO A 107 13.93 -3.30 -6.21
CA PRO A 107 13.90 -3.30 -4.74
C PRO A 107 12.64 -2.58 -4.24
N ILE A 108 12.02 -3.10 -3.18
CA ILE A 108 10.79 -2.52 -2.61
C ILE A 108 10.98 -1.06 -2.20
N GLU A 109 12.18 -0.67 -1.78
CA GLU A 109 12.49 0.72 -1.43
C GLU A 109 12.45 1.65 -2.65
N ALA A 110 12.79 1.15 -3.82
CA ALA A 110 12.69 1.92 -5.06
C ALA A 110 11.21 2.08 -5.46
N ALA A 111 10.41 1.03 -5.29
CA ALA A 111 8.97 1.09 -5.49
C ALA A 111 8.31 2.11 -4.54
N ILE A 112 8.62 2.06 -3.24
CA ILE A 112 8.06 3.00 -2.25
C ILE A 112 8.46 4.44 -2.56
N ARG A 113 9.73 4.71 -2.93
CA ARG A 113 10.16 6.07 -3.34
C ARG A 113 9.33 6.59 -4.51
N HIS A 114 9.23 5.80 -5.57
CA HIS A 114 8.42 6.15 -6.74
C HIS A 114 6.97 6.45 -6.33
N LEU A 115 6.37 5.60 -5.50
CA LEU A 115 4.99 5.78 -5.03
C LEU A 115 4.80 7.05 -4.20
N MET A 116 5.75 7.39 -3.33
CA MET A 116 5.70 8.62 -2.53
C MET A 116 5.89 9.90 -3.36
N GLU A 117 6.59 9.81 -4.50
CA GLU A 117 6.75 10.91 -5.44
C GLU A 117 5.52 11.07 -6.35
N ALA A 118 4.92 9.95 -6.77
CA ALA A 118 3.82 9.93 -7.73
C ALA A 118 2.44 10.15 -7.11
N TYR A 119 2.25 9.82 -5.83
CA TYR A 119 0.93 9.80 -5.19
C TYR A 119 0.90 10.59 -3.87
N PRO A 120 -0.27 11.18 -3.53
CA PRO A 120 -0.39 11.99 -2.33
C PRO A 120 -0.19 11.17 -1.05
N PRO A 121 0.60 11.68 -0.09
CA PRO A 121 0.75 11.05 1.22
C PRO A 121 -0.52 11.25 2.07
N PRO A 122 -0.68 10.53 3.20
CA PRO A 122 0.12 9.39 3.65
C PRO A 122 -0.02 8.13 2.79
N LEU A 123 1.05 7.33 2.67
CA LEU A 123 1.06 6.09 1.89
C LEU A 123 0.78 4.87 2.77
N PHE A 124 -0.19 4.05 2.34
CA PHE A 124 -0.55 2.79 2.98
C PHE A 124 -0.33 1.64 1.99
N LEU A 125 0.50 0.66 2.35
CA LEU A 125 0.66 -0.54 1.55
C LEU A 125 -0.35 -1.60 2.02
N TYR A 126 -1.27 -1.96 1.14
CA TYR A 126 -2.17 -3.10 1.29
C TYR A 126 -1.47 -4.36 0.74
N VAL A 127 -1.20 -5.33 1.61
CA VAL A 127 -0.31 -6.46 1.33
C VAL A 127 -0.79 -7.75 1.99
N SER A 128 -0.41 -8.90 1.43
CA SER A 128 -0.60 -10.19 2.09
C SER A 128 0.32 -10.35 3.31
N PRO A 129 0.03 -11.28 4.24
CA PRO A 129 0.92 -11.60 5.35
C PRO A 129 2.32 -12.01 4.90
N GLU A 130 2.39 -12.78 3.83
CA GLU A 130 3.65 -13.25 3.25
C GLU A 130 4.50 -12.07 2.77
N THR A 131 3.90 -11.13 2.03
CA THR A 131 4.57 -9.92 1.54
C THR A 131 5.00 -9.03 2.70
N ALA A 132 4.16 -8.87 3.73
CA ALA A 132 4.49 -8.09 4.92
C ALA A 132 5.70 -8.69 5.68
N ASN A 133 5.73 -10.02 5.85
CA ASN A 133 6.83 -10.73 6.47
C ASN A 133 8.12 -10.64 5.64
N ALA A 134 8.02 -10.82 4.32
CA ALA A 134 9.16 -10.68 3.42
C ALA A 134 9.75 -9.27 3.50
N PHE A 135 8.91 -8.23 3.47
CA PHE A 135 9.36 -6.85 3.63
C PHE A 135 10.03 -6.61 4.98
N ALA A 136 9.47 -7.15 6.07
CA ALA A 136 10.00 -7.02 7.42
C ALA A 136 11.36 -7.69 7.64
N SER A 137 11.74 -8.63 6.77
CA SER A 137 13.05 -9.29 6.78
C SER A 137 14.18 -8.43 6.20
N TYR A 138 13.86 -7.37 5.44
CA TYR A 138 14.86 -6.51 4.83
C TYR A 138 15.48 -5.53 5.82
N HIS A 139 16.78 -5.25 5.67
CA HIS A 139 17.51 -4.31 6.52
C HIS A 139 16.94 -2.88 6.50
N SER A 140 16.34 -2.50 5.37
CA SER A 140 15.74 -1.18 5.17
C SER A 140 14.35 -1.05 5.82
N PHE A 141 13.76 -2.13 6.32
CA PHE A 141 12.39 -2.14 6.84
C PHE A 141 12.14 -1.04 7.87
N GLU A 142 13.02 -0.91 8.87
CA GLU A 142 12.83 0.07 9.95
C GLU A 142 12.80 1.52 9.45
N GLU A 143 13.60 1.83 8.43
CA GLU A 143 13.60 3.15 7.80
C GLU A 143 12.26 3.43 7.10
N TRP A 144 11.76 2.44 6.34
CA TRP A 144 10.59 2.61 5.50
C TRP A 144 9.29 2.55 6.29
N ILE A 145 9.16 1.63 7.25
CA ILE A 145 7.96 1.51 8.08
C ILE A 145 7.70 2.76 8.94
N GLY A 146 8.72 3.59 9.18
CA GLY A 146 8.56 4.92 9.78
C GLY A 146 7.86 5.93 8.85
N LYS A 147 7.97 5.75 7.54
CA LYS A 147 7.42 6.65 6.50
C LYS A 147 6.08 6.17 5.93
N ILE A 148 5.84 4.87 5.93
CA ILE A 148 4.60 4.26 5.40
C ILE A 148 3.79 3.57 6.51
N ARG A 149 2.55 3.22 6.22
CA ARG A 149 1.74 2.30 7.04
C ARG A 149 1.43 1.04 6.25
N LEU A 150 1.21 -0.08 6.93
CA LEU A 150 0.75 -1.31 6.27
C LEU A 150 -0.70 -1.60 6.64
N ILE A 151 -1.43 -2.17 5.70
CA ILE A 151 -2.72 -2.81 5.92
C ILE A 151 -2.53 -4.25 5.45
N ILE A 152 -2.49 -5.20 6.37
CA ILE A 152 -2.26 -6.60 6.05
C ILE A 152 -3.62 -7.26 5.81
N THR A 153 -3.81 -7.98 4.71
CA THR A 153 -5.10 -8.58 4.33
C THR A 153 -5.68 -9.50 5.39
N GLU A 154 -4.81 -10.11 6.21
CA GLU A 154 -5.17 -10.92 7.36
C GLU A 154 -4.04 -10.90 8.38
N ALA A 155 -4.30 -11.37 9.60
CA ALA A 155 -3.27 -11.43 10.63
C ALA A 155 -2.18 -12.44 10.24
N PRO A 156 -0.89 -12.06 10.20
CA PRO A 156 0.19 -13.02 9.94
C PRO A 156 0.27 -14.06 11.05
N PRO A 157 0.17 -15.37 10.74
CA PRO A 157 0.21 -16.42 11.75
C PRO A 157 1.57 -16.51 12.46
N ASP A 158 2.65 -16.18 11.73
CA ASP A 158 4.01 -16.08 12.25
C ASP A 158 4.59 -14.71 11.87
N ALA A 159 4.25 -13.70 12.66
CA ALA A 159 4.65 -12.32 12.40
C ALA A 159 6.16 -12.15 12.65
N HIS A 160 6.89 -11.68 11.64
CA HIS A 160 8.32 -11.38 11.77
C HIS A 160 8.57 -10.45 12.99
N PRO A 161 9.66 -10.62 13.76
CA PRO A 161 9.93 -9.79 14.94
C PRO A 161 9.88 -8.30 14.69
N ASN A 162 10.30 -7.85 13.50
CA ASN A 162 10.19 -6.45 13.10
C ASN A 162 8.73 -6.00 12.88
N LEU A 163 7.84 -6.83 12.32
CA LEU A 163 6.41 -6.48 12.27
C LEU A 163 5.85 -6.33 13.69
N THR A 164 6.20 -7.24 14.60
CA THR A 164 5.76 -7.18 16.00
C THR A 164 6.28 -5.92 16.70
N LYS A 165 7.57 -5.58 16.53
CA LYS A 165 8.19 -4.36 17.04
C LYS A 165 7.45 -3.10 16.57
N PHE A 166 7.02 -3.08 15.30
CA PHE A 166 6.32 -1.95 14.69
C PHE A 166 4.80 -2.17 14.59
N ARG A 167 4.17 -2.89 15.53
CA ARG A 167 2.73 -3.21 15.52
C ARG A 167 1.79 -2.01 15.36
N HIS A 168 2.21 -0.84 15.85
CA HIS A 168 1.47 0.42 15.76
C HIS A 168 1.47 1.05 14.35
N ARG A 169 2.29 0.53 13.41
CA ARG A 169 2.41 1.00 12.02
C ARG A 169 1.63 0.15 11.03
N TRP A 170 0.97 -0.91 11.49
CA TRP A 170 0.14 -1.74 10.64
C TRP A 170 -1.16 -2.13 11.32
N ASP A 171 -2.18 -2.41 10.53
CA ASP A 171 -3.41 -3.04 10.98
C ASP A 171 -3.83 -4.14 10.00
N THR A 172 -4.93 -4.81 10.30
CA THR A 172 -5.54 -5.77 9.38
C THR A 172 -6.66 -5.09 8.60
N GLY A 173 -6.73 -5.41 7.30
CA GLY A 173 -7.73 -4.91 6.35
C GLY A 173 -9.04 -5.64 6.44
#